data_AF-A0A7X0H056-F1
#
_entry.id   AF-A0A7X0H056-F1
#
_cell.length_a   1.000
_cell.length_b   1.000
_cell.length_c   1.000
_cell.angle_alpha   90.00
_cell.angle_beta   90.00
_cell.angle_gamma   90.00
#
_symmetry.space_group_name_H-M   'P 1'
#
loop_
_entity.id
_entity.type
_entity.pdbx_description
1 polymer ?
#
loop_
_entity_poly.entity_id
_entity_poly.type
_entity_poly.pdbx_seq_one_letter_code
_entity_poly.pdbx_strand_id
1 'polypeptide(L)'
;MRLKTILTRARALPARLARRARLARDTRGTVIIEMAFAVPLLVLLGFGGLEMAYLTLANTRISQIGLSAADNASRIAAGTSLSLPQIRELDINEVFTGVEEQARGLEFKKHGRIILSSLERNPEGGQWIHWQRCYGDLKAASSYGLEGKGKTGTDFKGMGPEGREVTAAAGTAVMFVEIVYEYQPLAFGSWLGPRTIRSTAAFNIRESRDLSKVHGPGIKSVCT
;
A
#
# COMPACT_ATOMS: atom_id res chain seq x y z
N MET A 1 80.62 -36.76 -18.28
CA MET A 1 79.68 -35.61 -18.18
C MET A 1 78.39 -35.75 -19.03
N ARG A 2 78.23 -36.75 -19.93
CA ARG A 2 77.05 -36.90 -20.80
C ARG A 2 75.86 -37.72 -20.24
N LEU A 3 76.06 -38.54 -19.20
CA LEU A 3 75.00 -39.43 -18.67
C LEU A 3 73.96 -38.69 -17.78
N LYS A 4 74.38 -37.70 -16.99
CA LYS A 4 73.50 -36.93 -16.09
C LYS A 4 72.50 -36.05 -16.85
N THR A 5 72.86 -35.57 -18.04
CA THR A 5 72.03 -34.73 -18.92
C THR A 5 70.94 -35.51 -19.66
N ILE A 6 71.15 -36.80 -19.91
CA ILE A 6 70.18 -37.69 -20.56
C ILE A 6 69.10 -38.12 -19.54
N LEU A 7 69.50 -38.46 -18.31
CA LEU A 7 68.58 -38.83 -17.23
C LEU A 7 67.67 -37.68 -16.76
N THR A 8 68.15 -36.43 -16.81
CA THR A 8 67.33 -35.23 -16.51
C THR A 8 66.32 -34.92 -17.61
N ARG A 9 66.66 -35.15 -18.88
CA ARG A 9 65.71 -35.04 -20.01
C ARG A 9 64.64 -36.14 -19.99
N ALA A 10 65.00 -37.36 -19.61
CA ALA A 10 64.07 -38.49 -19.53
C ALA A 10 62.98 -38.31 -18.46
N ARG A 11 63.27 -37.64 -17.33
CA ARG A 11 62.27 -37.26 -16.31
C ARG A 11 61.43 -36.02 -16.67
N ALA A 12 61.94 -35.14 -17.54
CA ALA A 12 61.27 -33.87 -17.88
C ALA A 12 60.09 -34.04 -18.85
N LEU A 13 60.15 -35.00 -19.78
CA LEU A 13 59.08 -35.30 -20.74
C LEU A 13 57.77 -35.81 -20.07
N PRO A 14 57.79 -36.81 -19.18
CA PRO A 14 56.58 -37.28 -18.50
C PRO A 14 56.01 -36.22 -17.54
N ALA A 15 56.88 -35.41 -16.90
CA ALA A 15 56.43 -34.30 -16.05
C ALA A 15 55.73 -33.18 -16.84
N ARG A 16 56.20 -32.86 -18.06
CA ARG A 16 55.57 -31.89 -18.96
C ARG A 16 54.24 -32.39 -19.53
N LEU A 17 54.17 -33.67 -19.92
CA LEU A 17 52.92 -34.31 -20.35
C LEU A 17 51.90 -34.40 -19.20
N ALA A 18 52.33 -34.75 -17.99
CA ALA A 18 51.47 -34.77 -16.80
C ALA A 18 51.00 -33.37 -16.36
N ARG A 19 51.78 -32.31 -16.60
CA ARG A 19 51.33 -30.92 -16.40
C ARG A 19 50.31 -30.49 -17.46
N ARG A 20 50.51 -30.84 -18.74
CA ARG A 20 49.55 -30.55 -19.81
C ARG A 20 48.23 -31.31 -19.61
N ALA A 21 48.29 -32.58 -19.22
CA ALA A 21 47.11 -33.37 -18.88
C ALA A 21 46.39 -32.84 -17.62
N ARG A 22 47.12 -32.27 -16.65
CA ARG A 22 46.53 -31.58 -15.49
C ARG A 22 45.83 -30.28 -15.89
N LEU A 23 46.45 -29.46 -16.75
CA LEU A 23 45.83 -28.24 -17.25
C LEU A 23 44.60 -28.52 -18.11
N ALA A 24 44.65 -29.56 -18.95
CA ALA A 24 43.51 -30.01 -19.76
C ALA A 24 42.36 -30.64 -18.94
N ARG A 25 42.61 -30.99 -17.67
CA ARG A 25 41.61 -31.49 -16.71
C ARG A 25 41.19 -30.43 -15.69
N ASP A 26 41.70 -29.20 -15.80
CA ASP A 26 41.35 -28.13 -14.87
C ASP A 26 40.00 -27.50 -15.28
N THR A 27 38.96 -27.78 -14.52
CA THR A 27 37.58 -27.30 -14.76
C THR A 27 37.25 -26.02 -14.00
N ARG A 28 38.20 -25.47 -13.21
CA ARG A 28 37.94 -24.29 -12.35
C ARG A 28 37.58 -23.05 -13.17
N GLY A 29 38.15 -22.89 -14.36
CA GLY A 29 37.82 -21.79 -15.28
C GLY A 29 36.39 -21.88 -15.81
N THR A 30 35.89 -23.10 -16.07
CA THR A 30 34.52 -23.35 -16.52
C THR A 30 33.51 -22.95 -15.46
N VAL A 31 33.76 -23.30 -14.20
CA VAL A 31 32.88 -22.94 -13.08
C VAL A 31 32.76 -21.42 -12.92
N ILE A 32 33.85 -20.68 -13.12
CA ILE A 32 33.83 -19.21 -13.05
C ILE A 32 32.94 -18.63 -14.16
N ILE A 33 33.03 -19.17 -15.39
CA ILE A 33 32.23 -18.69 -16.52
C ILE A 33 30.75 -19.05 -16.35
N GLU A 34 30.45 -20.28 -15.93
CA GLU A 34 29.07 -20.71 -15.62
C GLU A 34 28.45 -19.84 -14.53
N MET A 35 29.20 -19.58 -13.46
CA MET A 35 28.74 -18.70 -12.38
C MET A 35 28.55 -17.25 -12.86
N ALA A 36 29.43 -16.74 -13.72
CA ALA A 36 29.33 -15.40 -14.28
C ALA A 36 28.04 -15.21 -15.10
N PHE A 37 27.53 -16.26 -15.76
CA PHE A 37 26.25 -16.21 -16.47
C PHE A 37 25.05 -16.53 -15.58
N ALA A 38 25.19 -17.42 -14.59
CA ALA A 38 24.09 -17.83 -13.71
C ALA A 38 23.75 -16.76 -12.66
N VAL A 39 24.76 -16.12 -12.06
CA VAL A 39 24.55 -15.13 -10.97
C VAL A 39 23.67 -13.97 -11.39
N PRO A 40 23.88 -13.28 -12.54
CA PRO A 40 23.02 -12.19 -12.96
C PRO A 40 21.54 -12.59 -13.07
N LEU A 41 21.28 -13.80 -13.59
CA LEU A 41 19.92 -14.33 -13.69
C LEU A 41 19.32 -14.61 -12.31
N LEU A 42 20.08 -15.24 -11.41
CA LEU A 42 19.64 -15.52 -10.03
C LEU A 42 19.39 -14.24 -9.24
N VAL A 43 20.25 -13.23 -9.41
CA VAL A 43 20.12 -11.90 -8.80
C VAL A 43 18.85 -11.22 -9.29
N LEU A 44 18.59 -11.22 -10.60
CA LEU A 44 17.38 -10.64 -11.18
C LEU A 44 16.11 -11.32 -10.64
N LEU A 45 16.10 -12.65 -10.58
CA LEU A 45 14.97 -13.41 -10.03
C LEU A 45 14.80 -13.16 -8.53
N GLY A 46 15.90 -13.09 -7.77
CA GLY A 46 15.89 -12.84 -6.33
C GLY A 46 15.35 -11.46 -5.97
N PHE A 47 15.92 -10.41 -6.54
CA PHE A 47 15.46 -9.03 -6.31
C PHE A 47 14.07 -8.79 -6.91
N GLY A 48 13.79 -9.34 -8.09
CA GLY A 48 12.47 -9.24 -8.69
C GLY A 48 11.38 -9.89 -7.85
N GLY A 49 11.65 -11.08 -7.31
CA GLY A 49 10.75 -11.77 -6.38
C GLY A 49 10.56 -11.00 -5.07
N LEU A 50 11.64 -10.45 -4.50
CA LEU A 50 11.57 -9.65 -3.27
C LEU A 50 10.74 -8.37 -3.46
N GLU A 51 10.96 -7.68 -4.58
CA GLU A 51 10.23 -6.45 -4.91
C GLU A 51 8.73 -6.73 -5.14
N MET A 52 8.40 -7.82 -5.83
CA MET A 52 6.99 -8.23 -6.00
C MET A 52 6.34 -8.60 -4.66
N ALA A 53 7.04 -9.32 -3.79
CA ALA A 53 6.54 -9.66 -2.46
C ALA A 53 6.31 -8.40 -1.61
N TYR A 54 7.23 -7.43 -1.67
CA TYR A 54 7.09 -6.17 -0.95
C TYR A 54 5.92 -5.33 -1.47
N LEU A 55 5.72 -5.26 -2.80
CA LEU A 55 4.57 -4.61 -3.41
C LEU A 55 3.25 -5.23 -2.95
N THR A 56 3.16 -6.56 -2.91
CA THR A 56 1.97 -7.26 -2.41
C THR A 56 1.74 -6.98 -0.91
N LEU A 57 2.80 -6.93 -0.11
CA LEU A 57 2.70 -6.59 1.31
C LEU A 57 2.20 -5.16 1.51
N ALA A 58 2.70 -4.20 0.74
CA ALA A 58 2.24 -2.82 0.76
C ALA A 58 0.74 -2.73 0.40
N ASN A 59 0.30 -3.41 -0.67
CA ASN A 59 -1.13 -3.46 -1.03
C ASN A 59 -2.01 -4.03 0.08
N THR A 60 -1.55 -5.09 0.74
CA THR A 60 -2.28 -5.73 1.84
C THR A 60 -2.36 -4.80 3.06
N ARG A 61 -1.25 -4.17 3.44
CA ARG A 61 -1.21 -3.22 4.57
C ARG A 61 -2.10 -2.01 4.33
N ILE A 62 -2.03 -1.40 3.15
CA ILE A 62 -2.88 -0.26 2.79
C ILE A 62 -4.36 -0.63 2.85
N SER A 63 -4.73 -1.81 2.37
CA SER A 63 -6.11 -2.30 2.48
C SER A 63 -6.53 -2.51 3.95
N GLN A 64 -5.68 -3.11 4.78
CA GLN A 64 -5.97 -3.29 6.21
C GLN A 64 -6.13 -1.97 6.96
N ILE A 65 -5.29 -0.96 6.65
CA ILE A 65 -5.41 0.40 7.20
C ILE A 65 -6.76 0.99 6.80
N GLY A 66 -7.18 0.85 5.55
CA GLY A 66 -8.48 1.32 5.07
C GLY A 66 -9.65 0.67 5.79
N LEU A 67 -9.62 -0.67 5.93
CA LEU A 67 -10.63 -1.41 6.69
C LEU A 67 -10.67 -0.98 8.16
N SER A 68 -9.51 -0.85 8.81
CA SER A 68 -9.46 -0.43 10.21
C SER A 68 -9.94 1.01 10.40
N ALA A 69 -9.59 1.92 9.49
CA ALA A 69 -10.03 3.31 9.55
C ALA A 69 -11.55 3.41 9.41
N ALA A 70 -12.14 2.67 8.46
CA ALA A 70 -13.57 2.63 8.27
C ALA A 70 -14.29 1.98 9.47
N ASP A 71 -13.78 0.88 10.04
CA ASP A 71 -14.36 0.28 11.25
C ASP A 71 -14.28 1.23 12.45
N ASN A 72 -13.13 1.84 12.70
CA ASN A 72 -12.95 2.79 13.79
C ASN A 72 -13.89 4.00 13.63
N ALA A 73 -13.99 4.56 12.41
CA ALA A 73 -14.91 5.66 12.11
C ALA A 73 -16.38 5.29 12.32
N SER A 74 -16.76 4.02 12.05
CA SER A 74 -18.13 3.54 12.23
C SER A 74 -18.55 3.41 13.70
N ARG A 75 -17.56 3.38 14.60
CA ARG A 75 -17.73 3.27 16.06
C ARG A 75 -17.59 4.59 16.80
N ILE A 76 -17.09 5.65 16.15
CA ILE A 76 -17.00 6.96 16.79
C ILE A 76 -18.39 7.43 17.22
N ALA A 77 -18.54 7.64 18.52
CA ALA A 77 -19.74 8.17 19.13
C ALA A 77 -19.33 8.80 20.46
N ALA A 78 -19.54 10.10 20.63
CA ALA A 78 -19.27 10.82 21.86
C ALA A 78 -20.56 11.42 22.41
N GLY A 79 -20.90 11.13 23.67
CA GLY A 79 -22.11 11.68 24.29
C GLY A 79 -22.55 10.88 25.51
N THR A 80 -23.69 11.27 26.07
CA THR A 80 -24.35 10.56 27.17
C THR A 80 -25.60 9.85 26.65
N SER A 81 -26.07 8.83 27.38
CA SER A 81 -27.26 8.04 27.00
C SER A 81 -28.57 8.84 26.91
N LEU A 82 -28.57 10.13 27.26
CA LEU A 82 -29.73 11.02 27.22
C LEU A 82 -29.92 11.73 25.86
N SER A 83 -28.93 11.65 24.96
CA SER A 83 -28.98 12.26 23.62
C SER A 83 -28.38 11.32 22.58
N LEU A 84 -28.72 11.52 21.30
CA LEU A 84 -28.00 10.84 20.23
C LEU A 84 -26.50 11.18 20.33
N PRO A 85 -25.61 10.18 20.36
CA PRO A 85 -24.17 10.42 20.36
C PRO A 85 -23.77 11.30 19.18
N GLN A 86 -22.77 12.15 19.38
CA GLN A 86 -22.29 13.08 18.37
C GLN A 86 -20.94 12.61 17.82
N ILE A 87 -20.65 12.99 16.58
CA ILE A 87 -19.31 12.88 16.01
C ILE A 87 -18.60 14.23 16.14
N ARG A 88 -17.37 14.23 16.64
CA ARG A 88 -16.56 15.45 16.78
C ARG A 88 -15.34 15.42 15.88
N GLU A 89 -14.83 16.60 15.52
CA GLU A 89 -13.58 16.71 14.77
C GLU A 89 -12.39 16.04 15.49
N LEU A 90 -12.36 16.12 16.84
CA LEU A 90 -11.36 15.42 17.64
C LEU A 90 -11.39 13.90 17.38
N ASP A 91 -12.58 13.29 17.40
CA ASP A 91 -12.72 11.84 17.24
C ASP A 91 -12.29 11.39 15.83
N ILE A 92 -12.56 12.20 14.81
CA ILE A 92 -12.10 11.92 13.44
C ILE A 92 -10.56 12.03 13.36
N ASN A 93 -9.97 13.02 14.02
CA ASN A 93 -8.52 13.18 14.09
C ASN A 93 -7.86 12.01 14.84
N GLU A 94 -8.52 11.42 15.84
CA GLU A 94 -8.05 10.20 16.50
C GLU A 94 -8.03 8.99 15.55
N VAL A 95 -9.01 8.86 14.65
CA VAL A 95 -8.96 7.83 13.60
C VAL A 95 -7.77 8.02 12.68
N PHE A 96 -7.48 9.24 12.25
CA PHE A 96 -6.28 9.50 11.44
C PHE A 96 -4.98 9.32 12.20
N THR A 97 -4.97 9.61 13.50
CA THR A 97 -3.82 9.28 14.36
C THR A 97 -3.61 7.76 14.40
N GLY A 98 -4.67 6.97 14.55
CA GLY A 98 -4.61 5.51 14.44
C GLY A 98 -4.10 5.03 13.09
N VAL A 99 -4.48 5.69 11.99
CA VAL A 99 -3.97 5.39 10.64
C VAL A 99 -2.47 5.64 10.55
N GLU A 100 -1.98 6.79 11.02
CA GLU A 100 -0.54 7.11 11.01
C GLU A 100 0.25 6.05 11.80
N GLU A 101 -0.29 5.60 12.95
CA GLU A 101 0.37 4.58 13.76
C GLU A 101 0.36 3.18 13.12
N GLN A 102 -0.71 2.81 12.44
CA GLN A 102 -0.76 1.55 11.67
C GLN A 102 0.13 1.59 10.43
N ALA A 103 0.34 2.79 9.87
CA ALA A 103 1.14 2.99 8.66
C ALA A 103 2.63 3.24 8.94
N ARG A 104 3.10 3.02 10.19
CA ARG A 104 4.53 3.14 10.55
C ARG A 104 5.43 2.37 9.58
N GLY A 105 6.44 3.07 9.08
CA GLY A 105 7.40 2.53 8.10
C GLY A 105 6.95 2.61 6.64
N LEU A 106 5.77 3.18 6.33
CA LEU A 106 5.35 3.50 4.97
C LEU A 106 5.55 4.99 4.62
N GLU A 107 5.97 5.83 5.57
CA GLU A 107 6.01 7.29 5.42
C GLU A 107 4.67 7.83 4.85
N PHE A 108 3.56 7.28 5.35
CA PHE A 108 2.22 7.46 4.76
C PHE A 108 1.81 8.92 4.67
N LYS A 109 2.12 9.74 5.67
CA LYS A 109 1.85 11.18 5.58
C LYS A 109 2.44 11.82 4.32
N LYS A 110 3.63 11.44 3.88
CA LYS A 110 4.27 12.04 2.69
C LYS A 110 3.77 11.43 1.38
N HIS A 111 3.61 10.12 1.34
CA HIS A 111 3.37 9.36 0.11
C HIS A 111 1.92 8.88 -0.05
N GLY A 112 1.06 9.16 0.92
CA GLY A 112 -0.31 8.69 0.98
C GLY A 112 -1.32 9.80 1.18
N ARG A 113 -2.57 9.48 0.84
CA ARG A 113 -3.77 10.25 1.13
C ARG A 113 -4.84 9.26 1.57
N ILE A 114 -5.43 9.49 2.74
CA ILE A 114 -6.68 8.87 3.15
C ILE A 114 -7.79 9.92 3.12
N ILE A 115 -8.94 9.52 2.60
CA ILE A 115 -10.16 10.32 2.50
C ILE A 115 -11.25 9.53 3.23
N LEU A 116 -11.75 10.06 4.34
CA LEU A 116 -12.88 9.52 5.08
C LEU A 116 -14.13 10.34 4.75
N SER A 117 -15.15 9.67 4.25
CA SER A 117 -16.43 10.27 3.84
C SER A 117 -17.58 9.69 4.66
N SER A 118 -18.55 10.54 5.03
CA SER A 118 -19.86 10.08 5.48
C SER A 118 -20.83 10.04 4.32
N LEU A 119 -21.13 8.84 3.84
CA LEU A 119 -22.17 8.60 2.87
C LEU A 119 -23.49 8.42 3.60
N GLU A 120 -24.47 9.24 3.25
CA GLU A 120 -25.79 9.30 3.88
C GLU A 120 -26.87 9.38 2.81
N ARG A 121 -28.14 9.32 3.24
CA ARG A 121 -29.29 9.61 2.37
C ARG A 121 -29.76 11.04 2.59
N ASN A 122 -29.91 11.80 1.50
CA ASN A 122 -30.44 13.16 1.54
C ASN A 122 -31.98 13.14 1.77
N PRO A 123 -32.61 14.29 2.09
CA PRO A 123 -34.05 14.37 2.32
C PRO A 123 -34.92 14.01 1.11
N GLU A 124 -34.38 14.09 -0.11
CA GLU A 124 -35.05 13.79 -1.38
C GLU A 124 -34.95 12.31 -1.77
N GLY A 125 -34.31 11.48 -0.93
CA GLY A 125 -34.15 10.04 -1.15
C GLY A 125 -32.91 9.64 -1.97
N GLY A 126 -32.08 10.59 -2.40
CA GLY A 126 -30.80 10.35 -3.05
C GLY A 126 -29.67 10.08 -2.06
N GLN A 127 -28.55 9.57 -2.55
CA GLN A 127 -27.33 9.44 -1.74
C GLN A 127 -26.56 10.76 -1.74
N TRP A 128 -25.77 11.01 -0.70
CA TRP A 128 -24.86 12.16 -0.67
C TRP A 128 -23.68 11.99 0.27
N ILE A 129 -22.60 12.72 -0.01
CA ILE A 129 -21.44 12.84 0.86
C ILE A 129 -21.70 14.00 1.82
N HIS A 130 -22.13 13.70 3.05
CA HIS A 130 -22.50 14.75 3.99
C HIS A 130 -21.27 15.52 4.49
N TRP A 131 -20.22 14.81 4.89
CA TRP A 131 -18.94 15.41 5.26
C TRP A 131 -17.76 14.57 4.79
N GLN A 132 -16.61 15.21 4.63
CA GLN A 132 -15.37 14.57 4.21
C GLN A 132 -14.16 15.11 4.96
N ARG A 133 -13.29 14.22 5.43
CA ARG A 133 -12.02 14.58 6.07
C ARG A 133 -10.85 13.84 5.45
N CYS A 134 -9.70 14.49 5.40
CA CYS A 134 -8.53 13.95 4.71
C CYS A 134 -7.27 14.04 5.55
N TYR A 135 -6.39 13.05 5.39
CA TYR A 135 -5.06 13.05 5.99
C TYR A 135 -4.00 12.57 4.99
N GLY A 136 -2.78 13.10 5.11
CA GLY A 136 -1.67 12.88 4.19
C GLY A 136 -1.45 14.04 3.21
N ASP A 137 -0.24 14.14 2.69
CA ASP A 137 0.27 15.25 1.88
C ASP A 137 0.12 14.96 0.38
N LEU A 138 -0.08 13.69 -0.01
CA LEU A 138 -0.29 13.31 -1.41
C LEU A 138 -1.53 14.04 -1.97
N LYS A 139 -1.39 14.69 -3.11
CA LYS A 139 -2.50 15.41 -3.75
C LYS A 139 -3.36 14.44 -4.56
N ALA A 140 -4.36 13.86 -3.91
CA ALA A 140 -5.34 12.98 -4.54
C ALA A 140 -6.75 13.40 -4.12
N ALA A 141 -7.59 13.68 -5.11
CA ALA A 141 -9.00 13.98 -4.90
C ALA A 141 -9.83 12.70 -4.73
N SER A 142 -10.97 12.80 -4.06
CA SER A 142 -11.95 11.72 -3.98
C SER A 142 -12.45 11.36 -5.37
N SER A 143 -12.58 10.05 -5.63
CA SER A 143 -13.09 9.53 -6.90
C SER A 143 -14.60 9.80 -7.06
N TYR A 144 -15.29 10.09 -5.95
CA TYR A 144 -16.76 10.22 -5.89
C TYR A 144 -17.24 11.66 -5.76
N GLY A 145 -16.32 12.61 -5.58
CA GLY A 145 -16.60 14.03 -5.43
C GLY A 145 -16.32 14.56 -4.02
N LEU A 146 -16.52 15.86 -3.86
CA LEU A 146 -16.24 16.59 -2.62
C LEU A 146 -17.41 16.51 -1.63
N GLU A 147 -17.17 16.97 -0.40
CA GLU A 147 -18.19 17.27 0.62
C GLU A 147 -19.39 17.99 -0.01
N GLY A 148 -20.60 17.46 0.20
CA GLY A 148 -21.85 17.97 -0.36
C GLY A 148 -22.26 17.40 -1.72
N LYS A 149 -21.45 16.53 -2.35
CA LYS A 149 -21.87 15.84 -3.58
C LYS A 149 -23.15 15.04 -3.33
N GLY A 150 -24.18 15.26 -4.17
CA GLY A 150 -25.47 14.59 -4.04
C GLY A 150 -26.43 15.21 -3.02
N LYS A 151 -26.11 16.38 -2.45
CA LYS A 151 -26.94 17.06 -1.43
C LYS A 151 -28.42 17.21 -1.81
N THR A 152 -28.71 17.34 -3.11
CA THR A 152 -30.06 17.40 -3.68
C THR A 152 -30.18 16.40 -4.83
N GLY A 153 -31.41 16.01 -5.16
CA GLY A 153 -31.73 15.07 -6.23
C GLY A 153 -31.38 13.62 -5.91
N THR A 154 -31.39 12.78 -6.94
CA THR A 154 -31.11 11.32 -6.84
C THR A 154 -30.04 10.84 -7.83
N ASP A 155 -29.29 11.78 -8.42
CA ASP A 155 -28.30 11.49 -9.46
C ASP A 155 -27.05 10.81 -8.90
N PHE A 156 -26.67 11.14 -7.66
CA PHE A 156 -25.59 10.45 -6.97
C PHE A 156 -26.10 9.12 -6.44
N LYS A 157 -25.63 8.02 -7.05
CA LYS A 157 -26.12 6.65 -6.76
C LYS A 157 -25.46 6.00 -5.55
N GLY A 158 -24.31 6.50 -5.10
CA GLY A 158 -23.55 5.95 -3.97
C GLY A 158 -22.05 6.03 -4.24
N MET A 159 -21.28 5.27 -3.46
CA MET A 159 -19.81 5.22 -3.57
C MET A 159 -19.35 3.78 -3.76
N GLY A 160 -18.41 3.55 -4.66
CA GLY A 160 -17.90 2.23 -5.03
C GLY A 160 -17.75 2.06 -6.54
N PRO A 161 -17.27 0.89 -7.00
CA PRO A 161 -17.23 0.58 -8.42
C PRO A 161 -18.62 0.69 -9.06
N GLU A 162 -18.68 1.12 -10.31
CA GLU A 162 -19.92 1.24 -11.07
C GLU A 162 -20.71 -0.08 -11.05
N GLY A 163 -22.01 0.01 -10.74
CA GLY A 163 -22.92 -1.14 -10.60
C GLY A 163 -22.74 -1.96 -9.31
N ARG A 164 -21.84 -1.54 -8.41
CA ARG A 164 -21.62 -2.14 -7.08
C ARG A 164 -21.44 -1.06 -6.01
N GLU A 165 -22.21 0.01 -6.15
CA GLU A 165 -22.19 1.14 -5.24
C GLU A 165 -22.71 0.72 -3.86
N VAL A 166 -22.00 1.16 -2.83
CA VAL A 166 -22.48 1.16 -1.46
C VAL A 166 -23.44 2.33 -1.30
N THR A 167 -24.56 2.09 -0.63
CA THR A 167 -25.60 3.09 -0.32
C THR A 167 -25.93 3.07 1.16
N ALA A 168 -26.18 4.24 1.73
CA ALA A 168 -26.71 4.37 3.08
C ALA A 168 -28.24 4.29 3.10
N ALA A 169 -28.77 3.67 4.17
CA ALA A 169 -30.20 3.64 4.45
C ALA A 169 -30.66 4.96 5.11
N ALA A 170 -31.98 5.12 5.26
CA ALA A 170 -32.55 6.26 5.97
C ALA A 170 -32.05 6.33 7.41
N GLY A 171 -31.60 7.51 7.87
CA GLY A 171 -31.22 7.72 9.27
C GLY A 171 -29.97 6.96 9.70
N THR A 172 -29.20 6.40 8.75
CA THR A 172 -27.90 5.79 9.00
C THR A 172 -26.84 6.42 8.10
N ALA A 173 -25.58 6.10 8.37
CA ALA A 173 -24.45 6.53 7.57
C ALA A 173 -23.53 5.34 7.27
N VAL A 174 -22.85 5.42 6.14
CA VAL A 174 -21.74 4.54 5.77
C VAL A 174 -20.46 5.36 5.85
N MET A 175 -19.52 4.90 6.68
CA MET A 175 -18.16 5.43 6.69
C MET A 175 -17.41 4.83 5.51
N PHE A 176 -17.17 5.65 4.50
CA PHE A 176 -16.49 5.26 3.28
C PHE A 176 -15.08 5.84 3.26
N VAL A 177 -14.09 4.96 3.18
CA VAL A 177 -12.67 5.32 3.14
C VAL A 177 -12.11 5.06 1.75
N GLU A 178 -11.43 6.05 1.20
CA GLU A 178 -10.53 5.91 0.05
C GLU A 178 -9.08 6.12 0.53
N ILE A 179 -8.18 5.22 0.15
CA ILE A 179 -6.75 5.41 0.33
C ILE A 179 -6.07 5.40 -1.02
N VAL A 180 -5.22 6.39 -1.24
CA VAL A 180 -4.28 6.46 -2.37
C VAL A 180 -2.87 6.51 -1.79
N TYR A 181 -2.00 5.62 -2.23
CA TYR A 181 -0.62 5.54 -1.74
C TYR A 181 0.35 5.35 -2.91
N GLU A 182 1.39 6.18 -2.96
CA GLU A 182 2.50 6.03 -3.89
C GLU A 182 3.51 5.05 -3.31
N TYR A 183 3.57 3.87 -3.92
CA TYR A 183 4.43 2.79 -3.47
C TYR A 183 5.92 3.18 -3.57
N GLN A 184 6.66 2.88 -2.50
CA GLN A 184 8.09 3.11 -2.38
C GLN A 184 8.85 1.80 -2.60
N PRO A 185 9.56 1.61 -3.73
CA PRO A 185 10.31 0.38 -4.02
C PRO A 185 11.48 0.12 -3.07
N LEU A 186 11.84 -1.15 -2.84
CA LEU A 186 13.04 -1.51 -2.05
C LEU A 186 14.30 -1.50 -2.89
N ALA A 187 14.23 -2.04 -4.11
CA ALA A 187 15.37 -2.23 -4.97
C ALA A 187 15.14 -1.59 -6.34
N PHE A 188 16.13 -0.82 -6.81
CA PHE A 188 16.14 -0.20 -8.15
C PHE A 188 14.79 0.41 -8.54
N GLY A 189 14.39 1.47 -7.83
CA GLY A 189 13.06 2.10 -7.91
C GLY A 189 12.56 2.59 -9.27
N SER A 190 13.27 2.28 -10.35
CA SER A 190 12.90 2.49 -11.74
C SER A 190 12.41 1.24 -12.47
N TRP A 191 12.64 0.01 -12.00
CA TRP A 191 12.32 -1.19 -12.80
C TRP A 191 10.81 -1.46 -12.94
N LEU A 192 10.04 -1.31 -11.87
CA LEU A 192 8.58 -1.44 -11.90
C LEU A 192 7.85 -0.14 -12.29
N GLY A 193 8.61 0.96 -12.44
CA GLY A 193 8.05 2.30 -12.60
C GLY A 193 7.27 2.79 -11.37
N PRO A 194 6.69 4.00 -11.46
CA PRO A 194 5.81 4.51 -10.40
C PRO A 194 4.57 3.62 -10.29
N ARG A 195 4.25 3.20 -9.06
CA ARG A 195 3.07 2.40 -8.76
C ARG A 195 2.21 3.12 -7.73
N THR A 196 0.93 3.27 -8.05
CA THR A 196 -0.06 3.83 -7.13
C THR A 196 -0.98 2.71 -6.67
N ILE A 197 -1.09 2.57 -5.35
CA ILE A 197 -2.01 1.64 -4.69
C ILE A 197 -3.27 2.42 -4.34
N ARG A 198 -4.43 1.89 -4.74
CA ARG A 198 -5.74 2.43 -4.36
C ARG A 198 -6.51 1.36 -3.62
N SER A 199 -7.09 1.72 -2.48
CA SER A 199 -7.95 0.84 -1.71
C SER A 199 -9.17 1.59 -1.22
N THR A 200 -10.31 0.90 -1.15
CA THR A 200 -11.56 1.44 -0.64
C THR A 200 -12.15 0.50 0.39
N ALA A 201 -12.69 1.04 1.47
CA ALA A 201 -13.37 0.27 2.50
C ALA A 201 -14.63 1.01 2.95
N ALA A 202 -15.66 0.27 3.35
CA ALA A 202 -16.92 0.85 3.77
C ALA A 202 -17.50 0.06 4.94
N PHE A 203 -17.94 0.75 5.98
CA PHE A 203 -18.66 0.18 7.12
C PHE A 203 -19.89 1.03 7.45
N ASN A 204 -21.04 0.40 7.67
CA ASN A 204 -22.18 1.06 8.28
C ASN A 204 -21.83 1.47 9.72
N ILE A 205 -22.33 2.62 10.14
CA ILE A 205 -22.31 2.98 11.57
C ILE A 205 -22.94 1.88 12.41
N ARG A 206 -22.36 1.62 13.58
CA ARG A 206 -22.84 0.53 14.45
C ARG A 206 -24.01 0.94 15.32
N GLU A 207 -23.99 2.19 15.77
CA GLU A 207 -25.02 2.77 16.62
C GLU A 207 -25.57 4.04 15.96
N SER A 208 -26.86 4.30 16.16
CA SER A 208 -27.48 5.53 15.73
C SER A 208 -26.81 6.72 16.43
N ARG A 209 -26.50 7.76 15.66
CA ARG A 209 -25.84 8.98 16.13
C ARG A 209 -26.43 10.21 15.45
N ASP A 210 -26.12 11.39 15.97
CA ASP A 210 -26.50 12.66 15.38
C ASP A 210 -25.82 12.82 14.01
N LEU A 211 -26.64 12.84 12.96
CA LEU A 211 -26.23 13.03 11.57
C LEU A 211 -26.46 14.46 11.08
N SER A 212 -26.71 15.43 11.96
CA SER A 212 -26.98 16.81 11.55
C SER A 212 -25.71 17.56 11.13
N LYS A 213 -24.58 17.32 11.80
CA LYS A 213 -23.28 17.91 11.52
C LYS A 213 -22.16 17.21 12.30
N VAL A 214 -20.91 17.51 11.92
CA VAL A 214 -19.74 17.25 12.76
C VAL A 214 -19.59 18.37 13.79
N HIS A 215 -19.41 18.01 15.06
CA HIS A 215 -19.31 18.95 16.18
C HIS A 215 -17.85 19.25 16.56
N GLY A 216 -17.64 20.34 17.29
CA GLY A 216 -16.36 20.58 17.97
C GLY A 216 -16.27 19.84 19.31
N PRO A 217 -15.10 19.85 19.99
CA PRO A 217 -13.84 20.49 19.60
C PRO A 217 -13.03 19.68 18.57
N GLY A 218 -11.97 20.29 18.03
CA GLY A 218 -11.01 19.67 17.11
C GLY A 218 -10.75 20.52 15.86
N ILE A 219 -9.71 20.16 15.09
CA ILE A 219 -9.35 20.86 13.84
C ILE A 219 -10.00 20.13 12.67
N LYS A 220 -10.74 20.86 11.82
CA LYS A 220 -11.32 20.34 10.58
C LYS A 220 -10.21 20.01 9.58
N SER A 221 -10.00 18.73 9.30
CA SER A 221 -9.04 18.23 8.32
C SER A 221 -9.65 18.26 6.91
N VAL A 222 -9.50 19.39 6.22
CA VAL A 222 -10.14 19.65 4.92
C VAL A 222 -9.47 18.85 3.80
N CYS A 223 -10.29 18.27 2.92
CA CYS A 223 -9.86 17.68 1.66
C CYS A 223 -9.63 18.77 0.62
N THR A 224 -8.45 18.82 0.01
CA THR A 224 -8.08 19.77 -1.05
C THR A 224 -7.99 19.11 -2.41
#